data_AF-E0X6J5-F1
#
_entry.id   AF-E0X6J5-F1
#
_cell.length_a   1.000
_cell.length_b   1.000
_cell.length_c   1.000
_cell.angle_alpha   90.00
_cell.angle_beta   90.00
_cell.angle_gamma   90.00
#
_symmetry.space_group_name_H-M   'P 1'
#
loop_
_entity.id
_entity.type
_entity.pdbx_description
1 polymer ?
#
loop_
_entity_poly.entity_id
_entity_poly.type
_entity_poly.pdbx_seq_one_letter_code
_entity_poly.pdbx_strand_id
1 'polypeptide(L)' 'LAGDVVSVGVVGPMDGLIRDRKGRPHEIFFEEVGNCAEIERRIAPGHQCRPVSVMKDFSYRIDKMAGDGWIAIGDAFSFI' A
#
# COMPACT_ATOMS: atom_id res chain seq x y z
N LEU A 1 -5.77 -10.15 -10.66
CA LEU A 1 -7.23 -9.89 -10.79
C LEU A 1 -7.67 -10.51 -12.10
N ALA A 2 -8.89 -11.03 -12.21
CA ALA A 2 -9.41 -11.45 -13.52
C ALA A 2 -9.67 -10.23 -14.41
N GLY A 3 -9.58 -10.38 -15.74
CA GLY A 3 -10.01 -9.37 -16.72
C GLY A 3 -9.03 -8.21 -16.97
N ASP A 4 -7.76 -8.50 -17.26
CA ASP A 4 -6.74 -7.51 -17.67
C ASP A 4 -6.49 -6.36 -16.67
N VAL A 5 -6.81 -6.58 -15.39
CA VAL A 5 -6.54 -5.62 -14.31
C VAL A 5 -5.32 -6.03 -13.49
N VAL A 6 -4.43 -5.07 -13.24
CA VAL A 6 -3.30 -5.19 -12.32
C VAL A 6 -3.47 -4.21 -11.15
N SER A 7 -3.14 -4.66 -9.93
CA SER A 7 -3.01 -3.77 -8.78
C SER A 7 -1.56 -3.33 -8.67
N VAL A 8 -1.34 -2.01 -8.54
CA VAL A 8 -0.02 -1.40 -8.44
C VAL A 8 0.01 -0.52 -7.20
N GLY A 9 1.08 -0.62 -6.42
CA GLY A 9 1.26 0.14 -5.20
C GLY A 9 2.74 0.45 -4.98
N VAL A 10 3.00 1.54 -4.27
CA VAL A 10 4.33 1.93 -3.81
C VAL A 10 4.37 1.70 -2.30
N VAL A 11 5.38 0.97 -1.84
CA VAL A 11 5.61 0.68 -0.43
C VAL A 11 6.97 1.25 -0.05
N GLY A 12 7.01 2.03 1.03
CA GLY A 12 8.22 2.69 1.48
C GLY A 12 8.03 3.35 2.85
N PRO A 13 9.08 3.97 3.40
CA PRO A 13 9.02 4.61 4.70
C PRO A 13 7.92 5.68 4.78
N MET A 14 7.21 5.71 5.92
CA MET A 14 6.14 6.68 6.20
C MET A 14 6.60 8.13 6.08
N ASP A 15 7.84 8.41 6.48
CA ASP A 15 8.40 9.76 6.41
C ASP A 15 8.49 10.23 4.95
N GLY A 16 9.09 9.42 4.07
CA GLY A 16 9.32 9.77 2.67
C GLY A 16 8.08 9.76 1.76
N LEU A 17 7.05 8.98 2.10
CA LEU A 17 5.84 8.88 1.27
C LEU A 17 4.67 9.75 1.78
N ILE A 18 4.66 10.10 3.07
CA ILE A 18 3.43 10.61 3.70
C ILE A 18 3.67 11.78 4.65
N ARG A 19 4.66 11.73 5.54
CA ARG A 19 4.85 12.80 6.54
C ARG A 19 5.57 14.01 5.96
N ASP A 20 6.58 13.79 5.12
CA ASP A 20 7.44 14.86 4.59
C ASP A 20 7.02 15.36 3.20
N ARG A 21 6.01 14.72 2.58
CA ARG A 21 5.49 15.08 1.26
C ARG A 21 4.21 15.89 1.39
N LYS A 22 4.19 17.07 0.75
CA LYS A 22 2.98 17.88 0.55
C LYS A 22 2.42 17.56 -0.83
N GLY A 23 1.37 16.75 -0.90
CA GLY A 23 0.73 16.38 -2.16
C GLY A 23 -0.47 15.48 -1.93
N ARG A 24 -1.36 15.39 -2.93
CA ARG A 24 -2.45 14.41 -2.90
C ARG A 24 -1.86 13.02 -3.17
N PRO A 25 -2.43 11.94 -2.61
CA PRO A 25 -1.92 10.57 -2.81
C PRO A 25 -1.65 10.19 -4.26
N HIS A 26 -2.49 10.67 -5.18
CA HIS A 26 -2.33 10.47 -6.61
C HIS A 26 -1.03 11.09 -7.16
N GLU A 27 -0.72 12.33 -6.78
CA GLU A 27 0.50 13.03 -7.23
C GLU A 27 1.74 12.29 -6.74
N ILE A 28 1.76 11.94 -5.45
CA ILE A 28 2.86 11.19 -4.84
C ILE A 28 3.05 9.84 -5.53
N PHE A 29 1.98 9.09 -5.80
CA PHE A 29 2.08 7.80 -6.50
C PHE A 29 2.74 7.93 -7.88
N PHE A 30 2.32 8.90 -8.70
CA PHE A 30 2.90 9.08 -10.03
C PHE A 30 4.32 9.68 -10.00
N GLU A 31 4.67 10.48 -9.00
CA GLU A 31 6.06 10.88 -8.74
C GLU A 31 6.95 9.65 -8.46
N GLU A 32 6.47 8.71 -7.63
CA GLU A 32 7.22 7.48 -7.32
C GLU A 32 7.26 6.50 -8.50
N VAL A 33 6.21 6.45 -9.34
CA VAL A 33 6.26 5.71 -10.62
C VAL A 33 7.37 6.27 -11.52
N GLY A 34 7.51 7.60 -11.59
CA GLY A 34 8.57 8.26 -12.37
C GLY A 34 9.99 7.92 -11.89
N ASN A 35 10.15 7.50 -10.64
CA ASN A 35 11.42 7.02 -10.11
C ASN A 35 11.78 5.60 -10.60
N CYS A 36 10.85 4.88 -11.26
CA CYS A 36 11.05 3.53 -11.76
C CYS A 36 10.58 3.38 -13.21
N ALA A 37 11.49 3.63 -14.16
CA ALA A 37 11.21 3.61 -15.60
C ALA A 37 10.53 2.31 -16.09
N GLU A 38 10.85 1.16 -15.49
CA GLU A 38 10.23 -0.11 -15.89
C GLU A 38 8.76 -0.21 -15.43
N ILE A 39 8.41 0.34 -14.27
CA ILE A 39 7.01 0.40 -13.83
C ILE A 39 6.22 1.37 -14.69
N GLU A 40 6.77 2.56 -14.93
CA GLU A 40 6.16 3.55 -15.84
C GLU A 40 5.85 2.92 -17.21
N ARG A 41 6.83 2.22 -17.81
CA ARG A 41 6.66 1.52 -19.09
C ARG A 41 5.56 0.44 -19.04
N ARG A 42 5.45 -0.30 -17.94
CA ARG A 42 4.47 -1.40 -17.79
C ARG A 42 3.05 -0.91 -17.61
N ILE A 43 2.85 0.22 -16.94
CA ILE A 43 1.50 0.75 -16.67
C ILE A 43 1.01 1.73 -17.73
N ALA A 44 1.90 2.30 -18.56
CA ALA A 44 1.57 3.22 -19.65
C ALA A 44 0.43 2.79 -20.60
N PRO A 45 0.29 1.52 -21.02
CA PRO A 45 -0.85 1.10 -21.86
C PRO A 45 -2.16 0.94 -21.09
N GLY A 46 -2.12 0.93 -19.75
CA GLY A 46 -3.29 0.81 -18.90
C GLY A 46 -4.02 2.14 -18.71
N HIS A 47 -5.22 2.06 -18.16
CA HIS A 47 -5.94 3.21 -17.63
C HIS A 47 -6.23 3.00 -16.15
N GLN A 48 -6.32 4.09 -15.39
CA GLN A 48 -6.57 4.00 -13.96
C GLN A 48 -8.03 3.62 -13.68
N CYS A 49 -8.25 2.43 -13.14
CA CYS A 49 -9.58 1.91 -12.83
C CYS A 49 -10.15 2.42 -11.49
N ARG A 50 -9.29 2.86 -10.55
CA ARG A 50 -9.68 3.29 -9.19
C ARG A 50 -8.78 4.41 -8.67
N PRO A 51 -9.27 5.31 -7.80
CA PRO A 51 -8.43 6.31 -7.13
C PRO A 51 -7.29 5.67 -6.32
N VAL A 52 -6.17 6.40 -6.21
CA VAL A 52 -5.05 5.99 -5.35
C VAL A 52 -5.52 5.99 -3.89
N SER A 53 -5.28 4.88 -3.20
CA SER A 53 -5.61 4.69 -1.79
C SER A 53 -4.34 4.68 -0.95
N VAL A 54 -4.41 5.19 0.28
CA VAL A 54 -3.27 5.24 1.20
C VAL A 54 -3.55 4.35 2.39
N MET A 55 -2.61 3.47 2.71
CA MET A 55 -2.61 2.67 3.93
C MET A 55 -1.32 2.96 4.70
N LYS A 56 -1.42 3.03 6.03
CA LYS A 56 -0.35 3.48 6.94
C LYS A 56 -0.26 2.53 8.13
N ASP A 57 0.89 2.52 8.81
CA ASP A 57 1.09 1.92 10.13
C ASP A 57 0.63 0.44 10.23
N PHE A 58 1.06 -0.39 9.28
CA PHE A 58 0.62 -1.78 9.18
C PHE A 58 1.51 -2.78 9.93
N SER A 59 2.75 -2.45 10.31
CA SER A 59 3.60 -3.41 11.02
C SER A 59 3.35 -3.37 12.53
N TYR A 60 2.74 -4.42 13.09
CA TYR A 60 2.49 -4.54 14.53
C TYR A 60 2.34 -6.01 14.95
N ARG A 61 2.36 -6.21 16.27
CA ARG A 61 2.03 -7.48 16.92
C ARG A 61 1.47 -7.22 18.30
N ILE A 62 0.34 -7.84 18.62
CA ILE A 62 -0.20 -7.83 19.99
C ILE A 62 0.44 -8.95 20.81
N ASP A 63 0.52 -8.77 22.14
CA ASP A 63 1.25 -9.69 23.01
C ASP A 63 0.57 -11.06 23.16
N LYS A 64 -0.77 -11.09 23.10
CA LYS A 64 -1.57 -12.30 23.37
C LYS A 64 -2.44 -12.67 22.18
N MET A 65 -2.25 -13.88 21.64
CA MET A 65 -3.00 -14.39 20.49
C MET A 65 -4.37 -14.97 20.87
N ALA A 66 -4.54 -15.47 22.09
CA ALA A 66 -5.79 -16.09 22.53
C ALA A 66 -5.97 -15.97 24.05
N GLY A 67 -7.21 -16.09 24.52
CA GLY A 67 -7.56 -16.18 25.93
C GLY A 67 -8.85 -16.97 26.10
N ASP A 68 -9.41 -16.94 27.31
CA ASP A 68 -10.63 -17.70 27.60
C ASP A 68 -11.79 -17.21 26.72
N GLY A 69 -12.22 -18.07 25.79
CA GLY A 69 -13.33 -17.80 24.88
C GLY A 69 -13.00 -16.92 23.66
N TRP A 70 -11.73 -16.57 23.39
CA TRP A 70 -11.38 -15.76 22.21
C TRP A 70 -10.01 -16.10 21.61
N ILE A 71 -9.87 -15.79 20.32
CA ILE A 71 -8.62 -15.89 19.55
C ILE A 71 -8.53 -14.73 18.55
N ALA A 72 -7.34 -14.15 18.39
CA ALA A 72 -7.01 -13.18 17.34
C ALA A 72 -6.37 -13.92 16.16
N ILE A 73 -6.87 -13.67 14.94
CA ILE A 73 -6.46 -14.35 13.71
C ILE A 73 -6.13 -13.32 12.63
N GLY A 74 -5.08 -13.58 11.85
CA GLY A 74 -4.60 -12.69 10.78
C GLY A 74 -4.13 -11.36 11.34
N ASP A 75 -4.47 -10.28 10.64
CA ASP A 75 -4.13 -8.91 11.02
C ASP A 75 -4.59 -8.57 12.45
N ALA A 76 -5.65 -9.20 12.97
CA ALA A 76 -6.05 -8.96 14.37
C ALA A 76 -4.94 -9.32 15.39
N PHE A 77 -4.02 -10.22 15.05
CA PHE A 77 -2.89 -10.59 15.90
C PHE A 77 -1.59 -9.87 15.50
N SER A 78 -1.21 -9.94 14.23
CA SER A 78 0.04 -9.36 13.74
C SER A 78 0.00 -9.14 12.24
N PHE A 79 0.69 -8.10 11.79
CA PHE A 79 0.96 -7.84 10.39
C PHE A 79 2.41 -7.33 10.27
N ILE A 80 3.10 -7.73 9.20
CA ILE A 80 4.52 -7.39 8.94
C ILE A 80 4.59 -6.50 7.71
#